data_AF-A0A3L6TGB2-F1
#
_entry.id   AF-A0A3L6TGB2-F1
#
_cell.length_a   1.000
_cell.length_b   1.000
_cell.length_c   1.000
_cell.angle_alpha   90.00
_cell.angle_beta   90.00
_cell.angle_gamma   90.00
#
_symmetry.space_group_name_H-M   'P 1'
#
loop_
_entity.id
_entity.type
_entity.pdbx_description
1 polymer ?
#
loop_
_entity_poly.entity_id
_entity_poly.type
_entity_poly.pdbx_seq_one_letter_code
_entity_poly.pdbx_strand_id
1 'polypeptide(L)'
;MAKHKASPPGAVRRRLGGAGASAVGWALRVATSIVAWTLLLHLFTFLGIPRPPLPIARPSCLGGRNNSTTAEAVAAAGEAAHRAPPALPPRSECFSSPSSGILGSWGWVSWNRVPLLALLLAGYAYPWWKEKEVDSEKKRLEGLCPLTPEETTLVLKALGFPRDTRIYTASGEIYGGEKRLAALKTEFPNVVRKEMLLSDDELRPFQKHSTQMAALDYLVSVASDVFIPSNDGNMAKVVEGHRRFTGFHKTIQLDRKKLVELIDLFEDQELSWEEFSVAVKELHMGRMSQPTRRRVIPGQPKEEDYFYANPHECLGPARKRMERW
;
A
#
# COMPACT_ATOMS: atom_id res chain seq x y z
N MET A 1 45.17 -48.89 -63.83
CA MET A 1 44.05 -47.92 -63.83
C MET A 1 44.27 -46.91 -62.70
N ALA A 2 44.16 -45.64 -63.05
CA ALA A 2 44.71 -44.49 -62.31
C ALA A 2 44.09 -44.26 -60.92
N LYS A 3 44.95 -43.91 -59.95
CA LYS A 3 44.59 -43.11 -58.77
C LYS A 3 45.34 -41.79 -58.86
N HIS A 4 44.62 -40.72 -59.17
CA HIS A 4 45.06 -39.35 -58.95
C HIS A 4 44.94 -39.01 -57.46
N LYS A 5 46.00 -38.46 -56.86
CA LYS A 5 45.92 -37.36 -55.89
C LYS A 5 47.29 -36.71 -55.75
N ALA A 6 47.36 -35.46 -56.18
CA ALA A 6 48.53 -34.60 -56.07
C ALA A 6 48.36 -33.60 -54.90
N SER A 7 49.50 -33.36 -54.25
CA SER A 7 49.99 -32.14 -53.61
C SER A 7 49.57 -31.74 -52.17
N PRO A 8 50.51 -31.11 -51.40
CA PRO A 8 50.48 -30.97 -49.94
C PRO A 8 50.11 -29.52 -49.49
N PRO A 9 50.19 -29.15 -48.19
CA PRO A 9 49.22 -28.24 -47.56
C PRO A 9 49.48 -26.75 -47.78
N GLY A 10 48.39 -25.99 -47.89
CA GLY A 10 48.38 -24.54 -47.84
C GLY A 10 48.51 -24.00 -46.42
N ALA A 11 49.42 -23.05 -46.22
CA ALA A 11 49.61 -22.31 -44.99
C ALA A 11 48.40 -21.41 -44.68
N VAL A 12 47.66 -21.71 -43.60
CA VAL A 12 46.64 -20.82 -43.05
C VAL A 12 47.27 -19.93 -41.99
N ARG A 13 47.47 -18.67 -42.38
CA ARG A 13 47.93 -17.55 -41.56
C ARG A 13 46.92 -17.29 -40.43
N ARG A 14 47.30 -17.56 -39.16
CA ARG A 14 46.53 -17.12 -37.98
C ARG A 14 46.44 -15.59 -37.99
N ARG A 15 45.23 -15.05 -38.07
CA ARG A 15 44.95 -13.62 -37.88
C ARG A 15 44.46 -13.44 -36.44
N LEU A 16 45.34 -12.92 -35.57
CA LEU A 16 44.93 -12.31 -34.29
C LEU A 16 44.38 -10.89 -34.58
N GLY A 17 43.31 -10.49 -33.89
CA GLY A 17 42.78 -9.12 -33.83
C GLY A 17 41.40 -8.97 -34.48
N GLY A 18 40.38 -8.37 -33.88
CA GLY A 18 40.27 -7.72 -32.57
C GLY A 18 38.79 -7.50 -32.20
N ALA A 19 38.45 -7.75 -30.94
CA ALA A 19 37.12 -7.56 -30.36
C ALA A 19 36.99 -6.20 -29.63
N GLY A 20 37.75 -5.19 -30.04
CA GLY A 20 37.79 -3.87 -29.37
C GLY A 20 37.01 -2.75 -30.08
N ALA A 21 36.67 -2.91 -31.36
CA ALA A 21 36.11 -1.81 -32.15
C ALA A 21 34.59 -1.60 -31.97
N SER A 22 33.84 -2.63 -31.58
CA SER A 22 32.37 -2.53 -31.44
C SER A 22 31.93 -1.91 -30.12
N ALA A 23 32.62 -2.21 -29.02
CA ALA A 23 32.28 -1.69 -27.69
C ALA A 23 32.56 -0.19 -27.57
N VAL A 24 33.68 0.28 -28.14
CA VAL A 24 34.04 1.71 -28.16
C VAL A 24 33.07 2.50 -29.04
N GLY A 25 32.67 1.97 -30.19
CA GLY A 25 31.65 2.58 -31.04
C GLY A 25 30.27 2.67 -30.36
N TRP A 26 29.90 1.67 -29.57
CA TRP A 26 28.65 1.68 -28.80
C TRP A 26 28.70 2.69 -27.65
N ALA A 27 29.81 2.71 -26.88
CA ALA A 27 30.03 3.67 -25.80
C ALA A 27 30.03 5.12 -26.31
N LEU A 28 30.64 5.37 -27.46
CA LEU A 28 30.66 6.69 -28.07
C LEU A 28 29.26 7.14 -28.51
N ARG A 29 28.43 6.24 -29.05
CA ARG A 29 27.03 6.55 -29.42
C ARG A 29 26.15 6.84 -28.21
N VAL A 30 26.35 6.12 -27.11
CA VAL A 30 25.62 6.38 -25.86
C VAL A 30 26.07 7.72 -25.26
N ALA A 31 27.37 7.98 -25.20
CA ALA A 31 27.91 9.23 -24.69
C ALA A 31 27.43 10.44 -25.51
N THR A 32 27.44 10.35 -26.85
CA THR A 32 26.94 11.44 -27.70
C THR A 32 25.43 11.65 -27.57
N SER A 33 24.65 10.58 -27.37
CA SER A 33 23.22 10.69 -27.11
C SER A 33 22.92 11.38 -25.78
N ILE A 34 23.67 11.05 -24.73
CA ILE A 34 23.53 11.70 -23.41
C ILE A 34 23.88 13.17 -23.52
N VAL A 35 25.02 13.51 -24.11
CA VAL A 35 25.47 14.90 -24.28
C VAL A 35 24.48 15.70 -25.11
N ALA A 36 23.99 15.13 -26.22
CA ALA A 36 22.97 15.74 -27.06
C ALA A 36 21.67 16.00 -26.29
N TRP A 37 21.20 15.04 -25.49
CA TRP A 37 20.00 15.21 -24.65
C TRP A 37 20.19 16.25 -23.55
N THR A 38 21.36 16.29 -22.88
CA THR A 38 21.65 17.33 -21.89
C THR A 38 21.75 18.72 -22.52
N LEU A 39 22.36 18.84 -23.70
CA LEU A 39 22.41 20.11 -24.44
C LEU A 39 21.02 20.53 -24.92
N LEU A 40 20.20 19.59 -25.37
CA LEU A 40 18.81 19.85 -25.74
C LEU A 40 18.01 20.37 -24.53
N LEU A 41 18.14 19.73 -23.37
CA LEU A 41 17.50 20.16 -22.11
C LEU A 41 17.97 21.53 -21.64
N HIS A 42 19.27 21.83 -21.79
CA HIS A 42 19.81 23.16 -21.53
C HIS A 42 19.35 24.20 -22.55
N LEU A 43 19.21 23.83 -23.82
CA LEU A 43 18.68 24.71 -24.86
C LEU A 43 17.20 25.02 -24.62
N PHE A 44 16.39 24.03 -24.23
CA PHE A 44 14.98 24.23 -23.86
C PHE A 44 14.81 25.18 -22.66
N THR A 45 15.73 25.12 -21.69
CA THR A 45 15.73 26.04 -20.54
C THR A 45 16.24 27.44 -20.91
N PHE A 46 17.23 27.55 -21.81
CA PHE A 46 17.78 28.82 -22.26
C PHE A 46 16.84 29.57 -23.23
N LEU A 47 16.10 28.85 -24.07
CA LEU A 47 15.11 29.41 -25.00
C LEU A 47 13.77 29.77 -24.32
N GLY A 48 13.66 29.59 -22.99
CA GLY A 48 12.46 29.94 -22.24
C GLY A 48 11.21 29.16 -22.68
N ILE A 49 11.37 28.01 -23.35
CA ILE A 49 10.25 27.18 -23.76
C ILE A 49 9.60 26.63 -22.49
N PRO A 50 8.35 27.01 -22.17
CA PRO A 50 7.68 26.52 -20.98
C PRO A 50 7.63 24.99 -21.04
N ARG A 51 8.10 24.33 -19.98
CA ARG A 51 7.71 22.93 -19.79
C ARG A 51 6.19 22.89 -19.74
N PRO A 52 5.51 21.97 -20.45
CA PRO A 52 4.09 21.79 -20.23
C PRO A 52 3.92 21.60 -18.72
N PRO A 53 3.00 22.35 -18.06
CA PRO A 53 2.73 22.11 -16.67
C PRO A 53 2.36 20.63 -16.56
N LEU A 54 3.22 19.85 -15.88
CA LEU A 54 2.75 18.58 -15.38
C LEU A 54 1.58 18.95 -14.48
N PRO A 55 0.36 18.42 -14.72
CA PRO A 55 -0.76 18.68 -13.83
C PRO A 55 -0.25 18.37 -12.42
N ILE A 56 -0.43 19.32 -11.50
CA ILE A 56 -0.03 19.19 -10.10
C ILE A 56 -0.94 18.11 -9.52
N ALA A 57 -0.58 16.86 -9.73
CA ALA A 57 -1.37 15.74 -9.28
C ALA A 57 -1.34 15.71 -7.75
N ARG A 58 -2.50 15.47 -7.13
CA ARG A 58 -2.63 15.42 -5.67
C ARG A 58 -1.69 14.31 -5.14
N PRO A 59 -0.76 14.60 -4.20
CA PRO A 59 0.23 13.62 -3.74
C PRO A 59 -0.36 12.33 -3.16
N SER A 60 -1.56 12.41 -2.58
CA SER A 60 -2.27 11.26 -1.99
C SER A 60 -2.58 10.15 -3.00
N CYS A 61 -2.78 10.50 -4.28
CA CYS A 61 -3.16 9.56 -5.34
C CYS A 61 -1.97 9.09 -6.19
N LEU A 62 -0.79 9.67 -5.99
CA LEU A 62 0.37 9.50 -6.86
C LEU A 62 1.26 8.30 -6.52
N GLY A 63 0.89 7.48 -5.53
CA GLY A 63 1.57 6.25 -5.07
C GLY A 63 2.75 5.78 -5.93
N GLY A 64 3.88 6.49 -5.81
CA GLY A 64 5.05 6.30 -6.62
C GLY A 64 5.89 5.17 -6.05
N ARG A 65 6.32 4.26 -6.93
CA ARG A 65 6.97 2.96 -6.71
C ARG A 65 8.16 2.89 -5.73
N ASN A 66 8.59 3.99 -5.11
CA ASN A 66 9.76 4.01 -4.22
C ASN A 66 9.50 4.55 -2.80
N ASN A 67 8.31 5.10 -2.52
CA ASN A 67 7.93 5.49 -1.15
C ASN A 67 6.59 4.81 -0.83
N SER A 68 6.65 3.54 -0.40
CA SER A 68 5.59 3.05 0.47
C SER A 68 5.59 3.97 1.66
N THR A 69 4.54 4.79 1.82
CA THR A 69 3.98 5.31 3.08
C THR A 69 2.85 6.28 2.76
N THR A 70 1.75 5.70 2.30
CA THR A 70 0.44 6.30 2.51
C THR A 70 0.17 6.29 4.02
N ALA A 71 -0.38 7.36 4.59
CA ALA A 71 -0.93 7.28 5.95
C ALA A 71 -1.88 6.08 5.99
N GLU A 72 -1.59 5.07 6.82
CA GLU A 72 -2.28 3.77 6.74
C GLU A 72 -3.34 3.60 7.84
N ALA A 73 -3.22 4.30 8.97
CA ALA A 73 -4.31 4.41 9.93
C ALA A 73 -4.12 5.49 10.98
N VAL A 74 -5.24 5.92 11.55
CA VAL A 74 -5.31 6.62 12.84
C VAL A 74 -5.75 5.61 13.89
N ALA A 75 -4.90 5.42 14.89
CA ALA A 75 -5.24 4.71 16.12
C ALA A 75 -5.54 5.76 17.20
N ALA A 76 -6.81 5.85 17.62
CA ALA A 76 -7.23 6.76 18.69
C ALA A 76 -7.32 5.98 20.00
N ALA A 77 -6.70 6.49 21.06
CA ALA A 77 -6.66 5.87 22.37
C ALA A 77 -7.33 6.76 23.45
N GLY A 78 -8.18 6.13 24.26
CA GLY A 78 -8.45 6.48 25.65
C GLY A 78 -7.53 5.68 26.58
N GLU A 79 -7.55 5.98 27.88
CA GLU A 79 -6.60 5.41 28.83
C GLU A 79 -6.93 3.94 29.13
N ALA A 80 -6.21 3.00 28.50
CA ALA A 80 -6.29 1.58 28.84
C ALA A 80 -4.91 0.91 28.83
N ALA A 81 -4.55 0.30 29.95
CA ALA A 81 -3.29 -0.38 30.18
C ALA A 81 -3.44 -1.88 29.93
N HIS A 82 -3.06 -2.45 28.78
CA HIS A 82 -3.08 -3.92 28.59
C HIS A 82 -1.88 -4.48 27.80
N ARG A 83 -1.58 -5.76 28.11
CA ARG A 83 -0.50 -6.61 27.57
C ARG A 83 -0.55 -6.74 26.04
N ALA A 84 0.59 -7.14 25.46
CA ALA A 84 0.71 -7.45 24.04
C ALA A 84 -0.43 -8.37 23.55
N PRO A 85 -1.04 -8.08 22.38
CA PRO A 85 -2.14 -8.87 21.85
C PRO A 85 -1.67 -10.28 21.43
N PRO A 86 -2.48 -11.32 21.65
CA PRO A 86 -2.14 -12.68 21.26
C PRO A 86 -2.07 -12.81 19.72
N ALA A 87 -1.25 -13.72 19.20
CA ALA A 87 -1.16 -13.93 17.75
C ALA A 87 -2.46 -14.52 17.17
N LEU A 88 -2.74 -14.21 15.89
CA LEU A 88 -3.81 -14.86 15.13
C LEU A 88 -3.48 -16.37 14.93
N PRO A 89 -4.45 -17.29 15.12
CA PRO A 89 -4.23 -18.70 14.88
C PRO A 89 -4.06 -19.00 13.38
N PRO A 90 -3.33 -20.07 13.01
CA PRO A 90 -3.22 -20.50 11.63
C PRO A 90 -4.58 -20.96 11.08
N ARG A 91 -4.82 -20.71 9.78
CA ARG A 91 -6.09 -21.04 9.11
C ARG A 91 -6.55 -22.48 9.33
N SER A 92 -5.62 -23.44 9.36
CA SER A 92 -5.92 -24.87 9.55
C SER A 92 -6.62 -25.20 10.87
N GLU A 93 -6.41 -24.41 11.92
CA GLU A 93 -7.02 -24.64 13.23
C GLU A 93 -8.49 -24.18 13.29
N CYS A 94 -8.89 -23.25 12.42
CA CYS A 94 -10.23 -22.67 12.44
C CYS A 94 -11.25 -23.40 11.55
N PHE A 95 -10.78 -24.23 10.62
CA PHE A 95 -11.65 -25.06 9.79
C PHE A 95 -11.72 -26.45 10.43
N SER A 96 -12.77 -26.69 11.24
CA SER A 96 -13.08 -28.03 11.74
C SER A 96 -13.37 -28.95 10.55
N SER A 97 -12.48 -29.91 10.30
CA SER A 97 -12.63 -30.89 9.21
C SER A 97 -13.72 -31.92 9.55
N PRO A 98 -14.56 -32.29 8.57
CA PRO A 98 -14.74 -33.70 8.26
C PRO A 98 -14.47 -33.99 6.77
N SER A 99 -13.83 -35.13 6.57
CA SER A 99 -13.28 -35.74 5.34
C SER A 99 -14.21 -35.81 4.12
N SER A 100 -13.66 -35.54 2.92
CA SER A 100 -13.54 -36.42 1.74
C SER A 100 -13.61 -35.66 0.40
N GLY A 101 -12.64 -35.93 -0.49
CA GLY A 101 -12.55 -35.44 -1.88
C GLY A 101 -11.99 -34.02 -1.99
N ILE A 102 -10.80 -33.74 -2.53
CA ILE A 102 -9.99 -34.41 -3.54
C ILE A 102 -8.55 -34.25 -3.04
N LEU A 103 -7.75 -35.32 -3.02
CA LEU A 103 -6.29 -35.18 -3.04
C LEU A 103 -5.96 -34.48 -4.37
N GLY A 104 -6.01 -33.15 -4.36
CA GLY A 104 -5.36 -32.35 -5.37
C GLY A 104 -3.90 -32.69 -5.18
N SER A 105 -3.36 -33.47 -6.12
CA SER A 105 -1.94 -33.66 -6.30
C SER A 105 -1.29 -32.30 -6.08
N TRP A 106 -0.55 -32.15 -4.98
CA TRP A 106 0.40 -31.07 -4.82
C TRP A 106 1.49 -31.37 -5.85
N GLY A 107 1.19 -31.05 -7.10
CA GLY A 107 2.20 -30.86 -8.11
C GLY A 107 3.11 -29.81 -7.52
N TRP A 108 4.29 -30.26 -7.09
CA TRP A 108 5.43 -29.39 -6.88
C TRP A 108 5.61 -28.63 -8.19
N VAL A 109 5.01 -27.44 -8.30
CA VAL A 109 5.41 -26.49 -9.32
C VAL A 109 6.81 -26.08 -8.89
N SER A 110 7.78 -26.80 -9.43
CA SER A 110 9.18 -26.45 -9.35
C SER A 110 9.30 -25.01 -9.83
N TRP A 111 9.57 -24.10 -8.88
CA TRP A 111 9.87 -22.69 -9.16
C TRP A 111 11.14 -22.51 -10.01
N ASN A 112 11.79 -23.60 -10.44
CA ASN A 112 12.98 -23.58 -11.29
C ASN A 112 12.66 -23.54 -12.79
N ARG A 113 11.41 -23.30 -13.21
CA ARG A 113 11.06 -23.25 -14.63
C ARG A 113 10.10 -22.13 -15.05
N VAL A 114 10.06 -21.04 -14.29
CA VAL A 114 9.66 -19.76 -14.87
C VAL A 114 10.96 -19.05 -15.26
N PRO A 115 11.38 -19.08 -16.54
CA PRO A 115 12.57 -18.34 -16.93
C PRO A 115 12.37 -16.89 -16.50
N LEU A 116 13.40 -16.27 -15.92
CA LEU A 116 13.38 -14.84 -15.57
C LEU A 116 12.89 -13.99 -16.75
N LEU A 117 13.18 -14.45 -17.97
CA LEU A 117 12.68 -13.91 -19.23
C LEU A 117 11.15 -13.97 -19.37
N ALA A 118 10.46 -15.01 -18.91
CA ALA A 118 9.00 -15.10 -18.94
C ALA A 118 8.33 -14.15 -17.92
N LEU A 119 8.92 -13.94 -16.74
CA LEU A 119 8.46 -12.91 -15.79
C LEU A 119 8.71 -11.49 -16.34
N LEU A 120 9.85 -11.27 -16.98
CA LEU A 120 10.16 -10.00 -17.64
C LEU A 120 9.24 -9.77 -18.86
N LEU A 121 9.04 -10.77 -19.71
CA LEU A 121 8.19 -10.70 -20.90
C LEU A 121 6.70 -10.58 -20.55
N ALA A 122 6.21 -11.23 -19.49
CA ALA A 122 4.86 -11.00 -18.97
C ALA A 122 4.65 -9.53 -18.60
N GLY A 123 5.73 -8.86 -18.17
CA GLY A 123 5.70 -7.42 -17.99
C GLY A 123 5.56 -6.66 -19.30
N TYR A 124 6.40 -6.95 -20.29
CA TYR A 124 6.35 -6.23 -21.58
C TYR A 124 5.15 -6.60 -22.48
N ALA A 125 4.45 -7.72 -22.23
CA ALA A 125 3.37 -8.23 -23.08
C ALA A 125 2.00 -7.56 -22.85
N TYR A 126 1.80 -6.85 -21.74
CA TYR A 126 0.52 -6.23 -21.39
C TYR A 126 0.64 -4.71 -21.34
N PRO A 127 0.22 -3.97 -22.38
CA PRO A 127 0.29 -2.49 -22.40
C PRO A 127 -0.38 -1.81 -21.18
N TRP A 128 -1.36 -2.47 -20.56
CA TRP A 128 -2.14 -1.99 -19.42
C TRP A 128 -1.56 -2.33 -18.02
N TRP A 129 -0.45 -3.07 -17.92
CA TRP A 129 0.16 -3.43 -16.61
C TRP A 129 0.75 -2.24 -15.84
N LYS A 130 0.78 -1.07 -16.48
CA LYS A 130 0.98 0.24 -15.88
C LYS A 130 0.04 1.19 -16.59
N GLU A 131 -1.03 1.57 -15.93
CA GLU A 131 -1.66 2.85 -16.22
C GLU A 131 -0.59 3.93 -15.92
N LYS A 132 0.04 4.47 -16.98
CA LYS A 132 1.20 5.37 -16.85
C LYS A 132 0.79 6.80 -16.53
N GLU A 133 -0.46 7.15 -16.81
CA GLU A 133 -1.08 8.43 -16.47
C GLU A 133 -2.16 8.15 -15.44
N VAL A 134 -1.93 8.63 -14.22
CA VAL A 134 -2.90 8.51 -13.13
C VAL A 134 -3.63 9.83 -13.04
N ASP A 135 -4.90 9.84 -13.42
CA ASP A 135 -5.81 10.94 -13.07
C ASP A 135 -6.07 10.88 -11.57
N SER A 136 -5.34 11.71 -10.81
CA SER A 136 -5.44 11.75 -9.35
C SER A 136 -6.81 12.22 -8.87
N GLU A 137 -7.46 13.11 -9.62
CA GLU A 137 -8.74 13.67 -9.21
C GLU A 137 -9.83 12.62 -9.36
N LYS A 138 -9.87 11.95 -10.52
CA LYS A 138 -10.79 10.83 -10.75
C LYS A 138 -10.60 9.72 -9.72
N LYS A 139 -9.36 9.32 -9.40
CA LYS A 139 -9.11 8.28 -8.39
C LYS A 139 -9.54 8.70 -6.98
N ARG A 140 -9.43 9.98 -6.64
CA ARG A 140 -9.95 10.51 -5.37
C ARG A 140 -11.47 10.42 -5.34
N LEU A 141 -12.15 10.90 -6.39
CA LEU A 141 -13.61 10.84 -6.51
C LEU A 141 -14.15 9.40 -6.49
N GLU A 142 -13.37 8.43 -6.96
CA GLU A 142 -13.71 7.01 -6.88
C GLU A 142 -13.40 6.38 -5.50
N GLY A 143 -12.82 7.12 -4.57
CA GLY A 143 -12.41 6.63 -3.23
C GLY A 143 -11.20 5.70 -3.25
N LEU A 144 -10.43 5.70 -4.34
CA LEU A 144 -9.25 4.85 -4.54
C LEU A 144 -7.98 5.44 -3.93
N CYS A 145 -8.00 6.71 -3.54
CA CYS A 145 -6.90 7.36 -2.85
C CYS A 145 -7.10 7.31 -1.32
N PRO A 146 -6.01 7.22 -0.54
CA PRO A 146 -6.05 7.52 0.88
C PRO A 146 -6.50 8.95 1.12
N LEU A 147 -7.18 9.17 2.25
CA LEU A 147 -7.47 10.52 2.73
C LEU A 147 -6.17 11.25 3.07
N THR A 148 -6.12 12.54 2.76
CA THR A 148 -5.06 13.45 3.19
C THR A 148 -5.15 13.71 4.70
N PRO A 149 -4.07 14.20 5.36
CA PRO A 149 -4.15 14.60 6.77
C PRO A 149 -5.25 15.63 7.05
N GLU A 150 -5.50 16.55 6.12
CA GLU A 150 -6.55 17.56 6.20
C GLU A 150 -7.95 16.92 6.17
N GLU A 151 -8.22 16.08 5.16
CA GLU A 151 -9.47 15.32 5.05
C GLU A 151 -9.68 14.41 6.26
N THR A 152 -8.61 13.75 6.73
CA THR A 152 -8.64 12.90 7.93
C THR A 152 -9.01 13.71 9.17
N THR A 153 -8.48 14.93 9.30
CA THR A 153 -8.80 15.83 10.42
C THR A 153 -10.29 16.19 10.44
N LEU A 154 -10.86 16.55 9.28
CA LEU A 154 -12.28 16.83 9.15
C LEU A 154 -13.14 15.63 9.53
N VAL A 155 -12.79 14.44 9.03
CA VAL A 155 -13.54 13.21 9.33
C VAL A 155 -13.48 12.85 10.82
N LEU A 156 -12.31 12.92 11.46
CA LEU A 156 -12.18 12.65 12.90
C LEU A 156 -13.02 13.62 13.74
N LYS A 157 -12.96 14.90 13.40
CA LYS A 157 -13.74 15.93 14.10
C LYS A 157 -15.24 15.74 13.88
N ALA A 158 -15.66 15.40 12.65
CA ALA A 158 -17.04 15.11 12.31
C ALA A 158 -17.56 13.85 13.00
N LEU A 159 -16.73 12.82 13.20
CA LEU A 159 -17.05 11.62 13.99
C LEU A 159 -17.17 11.92 15.50
N GLY A 160 -16.75 13.09 15.95
CA GLY A 160 -16.88 13.54 17.34
C GLY A 160 -15.72 13.14 18.24
N PHE A 161 -14.54 12.86 17.70
CA PHE A 161 -13.34 12.66 18.52
C PHE A 161 -12.98 13.97 19.23
N PRO A 162 -12.78 13.95 20.57
CA PRO A 162 -12.44 15.16 21.29
C PRO A 162 -11.00 15.58 21.00
N ARG A 163 -10.70 16.87 21.20
CA ARG A 163 -9.41 17.48 20.88
C ARG A 163 -8.23 16.79 21.58
N ASP A 164 -8.43 16.32 22.80
CA ASP A 164 -7.43 15.66 23.64
C ASP A 164 -7.16 14.20 23.26
N THR A 165 -7.88 13.65 22.26
CA THR A 165 -7.65 12.30 21.73
C THR A 165 -6.17 12.08 21.40
N ARG A 166 -5.59 11.03 21.95
CA ARG A 166 -4.23 10.59 21.59
C ARG A 166 -4.31 9.84 20.26
N ILE A 167 -3.64 10.36 19.23
CA ILE A 167 -3.66 9.82 17.88
C ILE A 167 -2.30 9.23 17.55
N TYR A 168 -2.23 7.93 17.32
CA TYR A 168 -1.08 7.29 16.72
C TYR A 168 -1.24 7.23 15.20
N THR A 169 -0.25 7.74 14.46
CA THR A 169 -0.20 7.65 13.00
C THR A 169 0.59 6.42 12.58
N ALA A 170 -0.10 5.38 12.11
CA ALA A 170 0.50 4.20 11.50
C ALA A 170 0.90 4.54 10.06
N SER A 171 2.11 5.08 9.92
CA SER A 171 2.70 5.48 8.64
C SER A 171 4.20 5.62 8.84
N GLY A 172 4.95 5.49 7.76
CA GLY A 172 6.27 6.12 7.66
C GLY A 172 6.08 7.58 7.23
N GLU A 173 7.02 8.14 6.48
CA GLU A 173 6.97 9.57 6.17
C GLU A 173 5.67 9.93 5.44
N ILE A 174 4.82 10.71 6.11
CA ILE A 174 3.54 11.18 5.59
C ILE A 174 3.83 12.17 4.47
N TYR A 175 3.02 12.17 3.42
CA TYR A 175 3.15 13.07 2.27
C TYR A 175 3.38 14.52 2.74
N GLY A 176 4.51 15.13 2.38
CA GLY A 176 4.85 16.50 2.79
C GLY A 176 5.26 16.66 4.27
N GLY A 177 5.51 15.54 4.96
CA GLY A 177 6.08 15.47 6.31
C GLY A 177 5.30 16.27 7.36
N GLU A 178 6.03 16.94 8.24
CA GLU A 178 5.47 17.80 9.30
C GLU A 178 4.51 18.86 8.77
N LYS A 179 4.77 19.40 7.58
CA LYS A 179 3.98 20.51 7.02
C LYS A 179 2.53 20.09 6.78
N ARG A 180 2.29 18.88 6.27
CA ARG A 180 0.93 18.37 6.03
C ARG A 180 0.30 17.80 7.30
N LEU A 181 1.12 17.28 8.22
CA LEU A 181 0.64 16.89 9.55
C LEU A 181 0.21 18.08 10.42
N ALA A 182 0.58 19.31 10.06
CA ALA A 182 0.26 20.50 10.85
C ALA A 182 -1.25 20.68 11.06
N ALA A 183 -2.09 20.39 10.06
CA ALA A 183 -3.55 20.46 10.19
C ALA A 183 -4.07 19.50 11.28
N LEU A 184 -3.60 18.25 11.23
CA LEU A 184 -3.97 17.23 12.20
C LEU A 184 -3.47 17.57 13.62
N LYS A 185 -2.22 18.04 13.75
CA LYS A 185 -1.64 18.45 15.04
C LYS A 185 -2.31 19.68 15.64
N THR A 186 -2.81 20.59 14.80
CA THR A 186 -3.51 21.79 15.25
C THR A 186 -4.85 21.43 15.91
N GLU A 187 -5.60 20.52 15.29
CA GLU A 187 -6.87 20.04 15.84
C GLU A 187 -6.64 19.02 16.98
N PHE A 188 -5.67 18.12 16.86
CA PHE A 188 -5.37 17.09 17.85
C PHE A 188 -3.91 17.21 18.32
N PRO A 189 -3.60 17.92 19.41
CA PRO A 189 -2.21 18.14 19.84
C PRO A 189 -1.47 16.85 20.23
N ASN A 190 -2.18 15.79 20.61
CA ASN A 190 -1.60 14.54 21.08
C ASN A 190 -1.32 13.53 19.95
N VAL A 191 -0.78 13.99 18.81
CA VAL A 191 -0.35 13.11 17.72
C VAL A 191 1.03 12.52 18.00
N VAL A 192 1.12 11.20 17.99
CA VAL A 192 2.35 10.42 18.21
C VAL A 192 2.65 9.50 17.02
N ARG A 193 3.93 9.16 16.87
CA ARG A 193 4.45 8.21 15.88
C ARG A 193 5.44 7.27 16.56
N LYS A 194 5.83 6.17 15.91
CA LYS A 194 6.81 5.21 16.47
C LYS A 194 8.13 5.87 16.87
N GLU A 195 8.61 6.87 16.13
CA GLU A 195 9.82 7.65 16.44
C GLU A 195 9.68 8.51 17.70
N MET A 196 8.46 8.71 18.21
CA MET A 196 8.20 9.40 19.49
C MET A 196 7.93 8.41 20.64
N LEU A 197 7.65 7.13 20.34
CA LEU A 197 7.34 6.11 21.35
C LEU A 197 8.60 5.34 21.79
N LEU A 198 9.56 5.18 20.89
CA LEU A 198 10.77 4.38 21.11
C LEU A 198 12.01 5.26 20.97
N SER A 199 13.03 4.98 21.77
CA SER A 199 14.33 5.65 21.65
C SER A 199 15.04 5.29 20.34
N ASP A 200 15.97 6.14 19.91
CA ASP A 200 16.78 5.87 18.71
C ASP A 200 17.54 4.55 18.80
N ASP A 201 18.00 4.17 20.00
CA ASP A 201 18.67 2.88 20.24
C ASP A 201 17.72 1.69 20.08
N GLU A 202 16.47 1.80 20.54
CA GLU A 202 15.44 0.77 20.38
C GLU A 202 14.97 0.65 18.92
N LEU A 203 14.95 1.75 18.17
CA LEU A 203 14.56 1.76 16.76
C LEU A 203 15.69 1.32 15.82
N ARG A 204 16.96 1.53 16.20
CA ARG A 204 18.14 1.23 15.37
C ARG A 204 18.12 -0.16 14.72
N PRO A 205 17.71 -1.26 15.40
CA PRO A 205 17.64 -2.58 14.79
C PRO A 205 16.64 -2.66 13.63
N PHE A 206 15.58 -1.85 13.65
CA PHE A 206 14.46 -1.93 12.71
C PHE A 206 14.58 -0.95 11.53
N GLN A 207 15.36 0.13 11.66
CA GLN A 207 15.45 1.22 10.65
C GLN A 207 15.77 0.76 9.22
N LYS A 208 16.51 -0.35 9.05
CA LYS A 208 16.87 -0.92 7.75
C LYS A 208 15.88 -1.98 7.24
N HIS A 209 14.84 -2.27 8.01
CA HIS A 209 13.89 -3.34 7.76
C HIS A 209 12.47 -2.77 7.76
N SER A 210 12.02 -2.30 6.59
CA SER A 210 10.69 -1.68 6.42
C SER A 210 9.54 -2.57 6.94
N THR A 211 9.61 -3.89 6.73
CA THR A 211 8.61 -4.83 7.25
C THR A 211 8.60 -4.89 8.78
N GLN A 212 9.76 -4.79 9.44
CA GLN A 212 9.82 -4.77 10.90
C GLN A 212 9.35 -3.44 11.47
N MET A 213 9.65 -2.32 10.80
CA MET A 213 9.07 -1.01 11.14
C MET A 213 7.54 -1.02 11.03
N ALA A 214 7.00 -1.64 9.98
CA ALA A 214 5.55 -1.82 9.82
C ALA A 214 4.94 -2.75 10.89
N ALA A 215 5.72 -3.71 11.40
CA ALA A 215 5.26 -4.55 12.51
C ALA A 215 5.05 -3.75 13.81
N LEU A 216 5.83 -2.68 14.05
CA LEU A 216 5.58 -1.77 15.16
C LEU A 216 4.25 -1.03 15.00
N ASP A 217 3.98 -0.52 13.79
CA ASP A 217 2.69 0.12 13.47
C ASP A 217 1.52 -0.85 13.68
N TYR A 218 1.72 -2.13 13.36
CA TYR A 218 0.72 -3.18 13.53
C TYR A 218 0.39 -3.41 15.00
N LEU A 219 1.41 -3.54 15.85
CA LEU A 219 1.24 -3.78 17.28
C LEU A 219 0.43 -2.65 17.94
N VAL A 220 0.78 -1.38 17.65
CA VAL A 220 0.05 -0.23 18.20
C VAL A 220 -1.38 -0.17 17.66
N SER A 221 -1.57 -0.45 16.37
CA SER A 221 -2.89 -0.42 15.71
C SER A 221 -3.85 -1.50 16.22
N VAL A 222 -3.32 -2.69 16.57
CA VAL A 222 -4.14 -3.75 17.17
C VAL A 222 -4.46 -3.42 18.63
N ALA A 223 -3.53 -2.82 19.37
CA ALA A 223 -3.70 -2.48 20.78
C ALA A 223 -4.56 -1.22 21.03
N SER A 224 -4.82 -0.39 20.02
CA SER A 224 -5.58 0.86 20.19
C SER A 224 -7.07 0.64 20.48
N ASP A 225 -7.74 1.59 21.11
CA ASP A 225 -9.18 1.50 21.37
C ASP A 225 -10.00 1.59 20.08
N VAL A 226 -9.63 2.54 19.21
CA VAL A 226 -10.24 2.69 17.89
C VAL A 226 -9.17 2.63 16.81
N PHE A 227 -9.45 1.89 15.74
CA PHE A 227 -8.64 1.83 14.54
C PHE A 227 -9.43 2.38 13.35
N ILE A 228 -8.86 3.33 12.62
CA ILE A 228 -9.48 3.95 11.45
C ILE A 228 -8.48 3.90 10.30
N PRO A 229 -8.64 2.95 9.35
CA PRO A 229 -7.79 2.91 8.17
C PRO A 229 -8.18 4.02 7.19
N SER A 230 -7.20 4.81 6.77
CA SER A 230 -7.34 5.81 5.70
C SER A 230 -7.26 5.20 4.30
N ASN A 231 -6.86 3.93 4.18
CA ASN A 231 -6.81 3.16 2.93
C ASN A 231 -7.05 1.66 3.20
N ASP A 232 -7.59 0.93 2.21
CA ASP A 232 -7.88 -0.51 2.33
C ASP A 232 -6.67 -1.40 1.95
N GLY A 233 -5.48 -1.01 2.41
CA GLY A 233 -4.25 -1.76 2.17
C GLY A 233 -4.18 -3.10 2.93
N ASN A 234 -3.19 -3.92 2.60
CA ASN A 234 -2.97 -5.20 3.29
C ASN A 234 -2.81 -5.04 4.81
N MET A 235 -2.11 -3.99 5.24
CA MET A 235 -1.93 -3.66 6.64
C MET A 235 -3.28 -3.43 7.35
N ALA A 236 -4.14 -2.60 6.78
CA ALA A 236 -5.48 -2.32 7.30
C ALA A 236 -6.30 -3.60 7.44
N LYS A 237 -6.28 -4.46 6.42
CA LYS A 237 -6.99 -5.76 6.44
C LYS A 237 -6.50 -6.67 7.56
N VAL A 238 -5.19 -6.81 7.74
CA VAL A 238 -4.63 -7.70 8.78
C VAL A 238 -4.92 -7.16 10.18
N VAL A 239 -4.79 -5.85 10.41
CA VAL A 239 -5.17 -5.22 11.70
C VAL A 239 -6.65 -5.44 11.97
N GLU A 240 -7.50 -5.21 10.99
CA GLU A 240 -8.95 -5.38 11.14
C GLU A 240 -9.33 -6.82 11.49
N GLY A 241 -8.76 -7.81 10.79
CA GLY A 241 -9.02 -9.21 11.09
C GLY A 241 -8.52 -9.63 12.46
N HIS A 242 -7.37 -9.12 12.90
CA HIS A 242 -6.88 -9.31 14.27
C HIS A 242 -7.87 -8.75 15.29
N ARG A 243 -8.23 -7.47 15.15
CA ARG A 243 -9.16 -6.78 16.05
C ARG A 243 -10.53 -7.48 16.13
N ARG A 244 -11.01 -8.03 15.01
CA ARG A 244 -12.22 -8.88 14.96
C ARG A 244 -12.03 -10.18 15.76
N PHE A 245 -10.90 -10.86 15.59
CA PHE A 245 -10.60 -12.13 16.26
C PHE A 245 -10.44 -12.00 17.79
N THR A 246 -9.71 -10.99 18.28
CA THR A 246 -9.35 -10.87 19.70
C THR A 246 -10.46 -10.32 20.60
N GLY A 247 -11.60 -9.93 20.04
CA GLY A 247 -12.73 -9.45 20.85
C GLY A 247 -13.56 -8.36 20.18
N PHE A 248 -13.51 -8.22 18.86
CA PHE A 248 -14.21 -7.16 18.12
C PHE A 248 -13.84 -5.75 18.58
N HIS A 249 -12.54 -5.48 18.74
CA HIS A 249 -12.07 -4.13 19.03
C HIS A 249 -12.52 -3.15 17.92
N LYS A 250 -12.92 -1.95 18.33
CA LYS A 250 -13.61 -0.99 17.47
C LYS A 250 -12.76 -0.60 16.25
N THR A 251 -13.24 -0.93 15.06
CA THR A 251 -12.66 -0.47 13.79
C THR A 251 -13.72 0.29 13.02
N ILE A 252 -13.42 1.51 12.55
CA ILE A 252 -14.33 2.33 11.74
C ILE A 252 -13.85 2.25 10.29
N GLN A 253 -14.54 1.48 9.45
CA GLN A 253 -14.22 1.38 8.03
C GLN A 253 -14.81 2.58 7.27
N LEU A 254 -13.94 3.44 6.75
CA LEU A 254 -14.34 4.65 6.04
C LEU A 254 -14.93 4.35 4.66
N ASP A 255 -16.09 4.91 4.34
CA ASP A 255 -16.62 4.94 2.97
C ASP A 255 -15.99 6.11 2.20
N ARG A 256 -14.75 5.90 1.73
CA ARG A 256 -13.92 6.98 1.15
C ARG A 256 -14.59 7.69 -0.02
N LYS A 257 -15.31 6.96 -0.86
CA LYS A 257 -16.01 7.54 -2.01
C LYS A 257 -17.04 8.56 -1.56
N LYS A 258 -17.95 8.15 -0.66
CA LYS A 258 -18.97 9.05 -0.11
C LYS A 258 -18.38 10.15 0.77
N LEU A 259 -17.29 9.87 1.48
CA LEU A 259 -16.59 10.88 2.27
C LEU A 259 -16.01 11.98 1.38
N VAL A 260 -15.40 11.63 0.24
CA VAL A 260 -14.89 12.62 -0.70
C VAL A 260 -16.01 13.52 -1.21
N GLU A 261 -17.16 12.94 -1.58
CA GLU A 261 -18.35 13.70 -1.97
C GLU A 261 -18.80 14.67 -0.85
N LEU A 262 -18.90 14.20 0.40
CA LEU A 262 -19.29 15.04 1.54
C LEU A 262 -18.28 16.14 1.87
N ILE A 263 -16.98 15.86 1.72
CA ILE A 263 -15.91 16.83 1.95
C ILE A 263 -15.96 17.93 0.89
N ASP A 264 -16.12 17.57 -0.38
CA ASP A 264 -16.19 18.54 -1.48
C ASP A 264 -17.40 19.47 -1.27
N LEU A 265 -18.58 18.92 -0.94
CA LEU A 265 -19.77 19.73 -0.62
C LEU A 265 -19.55 20.68 0.58
N PHE A 266 -18.80 20.25 1.59
CA PHE A 266 -18.45 21.11 2.74
C PHE A 266 -17.44 22.20 2.35
N GLU A 267 -16.42 21.87 1.57
CA GLU A 267 -15.41 22.83 1.09
C GLU A 267 -16.02 23.88 0.16
N ASP A 268 -16.98 23.48 -0.68
CA ASP A 268 -17.75 24.35 -1.59
C ASP A 268 -18.86 25.15 -0.87
N GLN A 269 -18.97 25.03 0.46
CA GLN A 269 -19.95 25.72 1.30
C GLN A 269 -21.41 25.36 1.00
N GLU A 270 -21.64 24.20 0.37
CA GLU A 270 -22.98 23.66 0.14
C GLU A 270 -23.55 22.93 1.37
N LEU A 271 -22.67 22.50 2.30
CA LEU A 271 -23.05 21.94 3.59
C LEU A 271 -22.51 22.78 4.75
N SER A 272 -23.34 23.00 5.77
CA SER A 272 -22.87 23.49 7.07
C SER A 272 -22.05 22.43 7.82
N TRP A 273 -21.30 22.85 8.85
CA TRP A 273 -20.52 21.94 9.68
C TRP A 273 -21.42 20.89 10.37
N GLU A 274 -22.59 21.31 10.83
CA GLU A 274 -23.58 20.48 11.50
C GLU A 274 -24.12 19.40 10.56
N GLU A 275 -24.50 19.77 9.33
CA GLU A 275 -24.97 18.85 8.31
C GLU A 275 -23.88 17.86 7.89
N PHE A 276 -22.65 18.36 7.67
CA PHE A 276 -21.50 17.51 7.36
C PHE A 276 -21.22 16.50 8.49
N SER A 277 -21.21 16.96 9.75
CA SER A 277 -20.97 16.07 10.90
C SER A 277 -22.04 14.99 11.04
N VAL A 278 -23.32 15.35 10.87
CA VAL A 278 -24.41 14.38 10.91
C VAL A 278 -24.28 13.36 9.78
N ALA A 279 -24.06 13.82 8.54
CA ALA A 279 -23.92 12.94 7.38
C ALA A 279 -22.73 11.97 7.52
N VAL A 280 -21.59 12.44 8.02
CA VAL A 280 -20.42 11.58 8.29
C VAL A 280 -20.75 10.54 9.36
N LYS A 281 -21.44 10.90 10.45
CA LYS A 281 -21.83 9.95 11.49
C LYS A 281 -22.78 8.89 10.93
N GLU A 282 -23.84 9.31 10.24
CA GLU A 282 -24.84 8.41 9.64
C GLU A 282 -24.20 7.44 8.65
N LEU A 283 -23.29 7.93 7.80
CA LEU A 283 -22.53 7.11 6.84
C LEU A 283 -21.75 5.97 7.52
N HIS A 284 -21.35 6.13 8.79
CA HIS A 284 -20.49 5.19 9.52
C HIS A 284 -21.17 4.45 10.67
N MET A 285 -22.44 4.73 11.02
CA MET A 285 -23.17 4.06 12.11
C MET A 285 -23.17 2.53 11.99
N GLY A 286 -23.27 1.99 10.77
CA GLY A 286 -23.25 0.55 10.48
C GLY A 286 -21.88 -0.03 10.07
N ARG A 287 -20.82 0.79 10.06
CA ARG A 287 -19.48 0.43 9.56
C ARG A 287 -18.45 0.29 10.69
N MET A 288 -18.94 0.14 11.92
CA MET A 288 -18.13 -0.15 13.10
C MET A 288 -18.08 -1.66 13.31
N SER A 289 -16.90 -2.19 13.59
CA SER A 289 -16.60 -3.63 13.66
C SER A 289 -17.69 -4.48 14.31
N GLN A 290 -18.45 -5.20 13.47
CA GLN A 290 -19.38 -6.25 13.88
C GLN A 290 -18.92 -7.60 13.31
N PRO A 291 -19.28 -8.73 13.95
CA PRO A 291 -19.09 -10.04 13.34
C PRO A 291 -19.86 -10.10 12.02
N THR A 292 -19.13 -10.16 10.91
CA THR A 292 -19.71 -10.27 9.56
C THR A 292 -19.16 -11.51 8.91
N ARG A 293 -19.99 -12.18 8.09
CA ARG A 293 -19.48 -13.27 7.24
C ARG A 293 -18.59 -12.70 6.16
N ARG A 294 -17.56 -13.46 5.76
CA ARG A 294 -16.69 -13.09 4.65
C ARG A 294 -17.50 -12.93 3.37
N ARG A 295 -17.26 -11.84 2.65
CA ARG A 295 -17.85 -11.62 1.33
C ARG A 295 -17.22 -12.57 0.31
N VAL A 296 -18.05 -13.39 -0.30
CA VAL A 296 -17.70 -14.29 -1.41
C VAL A 296 -18.31 -13.71 -2.68
N ILE A 297 -17.51 -13.57 -3.74
CA ILE A 297 -17.90 -13.00 -5.02
C ILE A 297 -17.58 -14.07 -6.09
N PRO A 298 -18.60 -14.79 -6.57
CA PRO A 298 -18.40 -15.86 -7.55
C PRO A 298 -17.60 -15.39 -8.76
N GLY A 299 -16.51 -16.10 -9.07
CA GLY A 299 -15.65 -15.79 -10.22
C GLY A 299 -14.65 -14.65 -10.02
N GLN A 300 -14.66 -13.96 -8.87
CA GLN A 300 -13.76 -12.85 -8.57
C GLN A 300 -13.01 -13.04 -7.22
N PRO A 301 -12.18 -14.09 -7.07
CA PRO A 301 -11.50 -14.39 -5.80
C PRO A 301 -10.53 -13.31 -5.31
N LYS A 302 -10.17 -12.34 -6.16
CA LYS A 302 -9.33 -11.19 -5.80
C LYS A 302 -10.11 -10.07 -5.10
N GLU A 303 -11.44 -10.06 -5.24
CA GLU A 303 -12.34 -9.03 -4.69
C GLU A 303 -13.09 -9.52 -3.45
N GLU A 304 -12.89 -10.79 -3.10
CA GLU A 304 -13.41 -11.43 -1.89
C GLU A 304 -12.64 -11.01 -0.63
N ASP A 305 -13.29 -11.16 0.52
CA ASP A 305 -12.60 -10.98 1.80
C ASP A 305 -11.62 -12.14 2.07
N TYR A 306 -10.34 -11.82 2.22
CA TYR A 306 -9.34 -12.79 2.65
C TYR A 306 -9.57 -13.24 4.09
N PHE A 307 -9.17 -14.48 4.41
CA PHE A 307 -9.31 -15.06 5.75
C PHE A 307 -8.72 -14.17 6.85
N TYR A 308 -7.51 -13.62 6.65
CA TYR A 308 -6.86 -12.76 7.64
C TYR A 308 -7.48 -11.37 7.77
N ALA A 309 -8.34 -10.96 6.85
CA ALA A 309 -9.13 -9.73 6.97
C ALA A 309 -10.38 -9.93 7.84
N ASN A 310 -10.90 -11.15 7.86
CA ASN A 310 -12.11 -11.51 8.59
C ASN A 310 -12.11 -13.00 8.92
N PRO A 311 -11.43 -13.43 10.01
CA PRO A 311 -11.30 -14.84 10.38
C PRO A 311 -12.56 -15.35 11.09
N HIS A 312 -13.73 -15.11 10.50
CA HIS A 312 -15.03 -15.40 11.11
C HIS A 312 -15.17 -16.89 11.49
N GLU A 313 -14.58 -17.79 10.70
CA GLU A 313 -14.59 -19.23 10.95
C GLU A 313 -13.89 -19.61 12.27
N CYS A 314 -12.92 -18.81 12.72
CA CYS A 314 -12.21 -19.03 13.99
C CYS A 314 -13.04 -18.69 15.23
N LEU A 315 -14.18 -18.00 15.06
CA LEU A 315 -14.97 -17.49 16.19
C LEU A 315 -15.83 -18.58 16.85
N GLY A 316 -15.93 -19.78 16.24
CA GLY A 316 -16.71 -20.91 16.72
C GLY A 316 -18.24 -20.66 16.76
N PRO A 317 -19.07 -21.66 17.13
CA PRO A 317 -20.52 -21.49 17.33
C PRO A 317 -20.90 -20.64 18.55
N ALA A 318 -19.95 -20.03 19.24
CA ALA A 318 -20.16 -19.35 20.51
C ALA A 318 -20.69 -17.93 20.32
N ARG A 319 -22.01 -17.89 20.22
CA ARG A 319 -22.98 -16.80 20.43
C ARG A 319 -22.81 -16.02 21.76
N LYS A 320 -21.61 -15.81 22.30
CA LYS A 320 -21.38 -15.10 23.58
C LYS A 320 -20.09 -14.28 23.56
N ARG A 321 -20.14 -13.12 22.92
CA ARG A 321 -19.27 -11.96 23.25
C ARG A 321 -19.98 -10.62 23.04
N MET A 322 -21.31 -10.66 22.91
CA MET A 322 -22.18 -9.52 22.61
C MET A 322 -22.95 -9.08 23.87
N GLU A 323 -22.30 -9.06 25.04
CA GLU A 323 -22.91 -8.60 26.32
C GLU A 323 -21.90 -7.89 27.23
N ARG A 324 -20.87 -7.25 26.67
CA ARG A 324 -20.09 -6.28 27.41
C ARG A 324 -19.84 -5.11 26.48
N TRP A 325 -20.13 -3.91 26.99
CA TRP A 325 -20.14 -2.59 26.34
C TRP A 325 -21.49 -2.22 25.73
#